data_AF-A0A6C0I1U7-F1
#
_entry.id   AF-A0A6C0I1U7-F1
#
_cell.length_a   1.000
_cell.length_b   1.000
_cell.length_c   1.000
_cell.angle_alpha   90.00
_cell.angle_beta   90.00
_cell.angle_gamma   90.00
#
_symmetry.space_group_name_H-M   'P 1'
#
loop_
_entity.id
_entity.type
_entity.pdbx_description
1 polymer ?
#
loop_
_entity_poly.entity_id
_entity_poly.type
_entity_poly.pdbx_seq_one_letter_code
_entity_poly.pdbx_strand_id
1 'polypeptide(L)'
;MDKCVKRQRVRPGRYLALKTKKYRLRSSPPYSATDCPGKTMKGNDGGTYASKADKNGVYKWIKTTAKTAKTAKTAKTAKTAKMTTKTETTVKKISSCSTDLKRTSPPFYKYAYKKSIFAPVNVSSFLKCIPPGIVDEKVKPKHIYEIVDNGPIPFVVFDYGSHVDVYNQHYDKETNEYEMQGKIMDSKYIKIFVGDNELNAPDYDLKKGIGRGNTVLLQTGKDEYTYIGDGIRSFKTKDGDVIEKYYSPVGNNAVPYPYAVGQKYVYLMLDNEYEPVEDFDLTKDVYTQYYGWNIDKKDTDSHFEKTKNKHKKYRVKVLFKRYY
;
A
#
# COMPACT_ATOMS: atom_id res chain seq x y z
N MET A 1 -28.30 -13.65 -21.32
CA MET A 1 -27.25 -12.82 -20.63
C MET A 1 -27.85 -12.17 -19.40
N ASP A 2 -27.30 -12.50 -18.23
CA ASP A 2 -27.78 -12.11 -16.90
C ASP A 2 -27.83 -10.57 -16.72
N LYS A 3 -28.99 -10.01 -16.37
CA LYS A 3 -29.16 -8.55 -16.20
C LYS A 3 -28.31 -7.99 -15.04
N CYS A 4 -27.89 -8.84 -14.10
CA CYS A 4 -26.91 -8.51 -13.04
C CYS A 4 -25.58 -7.97 -13.59
N VAL A 5 -25.28 -8.22 -14.88
CA VAL A 5 -24.03 -7.82 -15.54
C VAL A 5 -24.21 -6.61 -16.47
N LYS A 6 -25.44 -6.25 -16.89
CA LYS A 6 -25.64 -5.32 -18.02
C LYS A 6 -25.43 -3.83 -17.71
N ARG A 7 -25.36 -3.40 -16.45
CA ARG A 7 -25.05 -1.99 -16.13
C ARG A 7 -23.57 -1.68 -15.92
N GLN A 8 -22.67 -2.65 -16.13
CA GLN A 8 -21.27 -2.51 -15.77
C GLN A 8 -20.36 -3.16 -16.82
N ARG A 9 -20.20 -2.53 -17.99
CA ARG A 9 -19.08 -2.88 -18.87
C ARG A 9 -17.81 -2.26 -18.33
N VAL A 10 -16.99 -3.07 -17.66
CA VAL A 10 -15.53 -2.90 -17.78
C VAL A 10 -14.82 -4.23 -18.05
N ARG A 11 -15.12 -5.37 -17.39
CA ARG A 11 -14.52 -6.70 -17.71
C ARG A 11 -15.41 -7.89 -17.25
N PRO A 12 -15.33 -9.08 -17.88
CA PRO A 12 -16.07 -10.27 -17.42
C PRO A 12 -15.56 -10.75 -16.06
N GLY A 13 -16.46 -11.06 -15.13
CA GLY A 13 -16.13 -11.74 -13.86
C GLY A 13 -15.85 -10.85 -12.64
N ARG A 14 -15.90 -9.51 -12.76
CA ARG A 14 -15.80 -8.59 -11.61
C ARG A 14 -17.05 -7.74 -11.46
N TYR A 15 -17.69 -7.84 -10.30
CA TYR A 15 -18.84 -7.02 -9.90
C TYR A 15 -18.31 -5.69 -9.31
N LEU A 16 -18.82 -4.54 -9.78
CA LEU A 16 -18.47 -3.22 -9.23
C LEU A 16 -19.41 -2.91 -8.05
N ALA A 17 -18.88 -2.97 -6.83
CA ALA A 17 -19.61 -2.61 -5.62
C ALA A 17 -20.13 -1.16 -5.71
N LEU A 18 -21.37 -0.94 -5.27
CA LEU A 18 -21.93 0.41 -5.15
C LEU A 18 -21.12 1.17 -4.08
N LYS A 19 -20.48 2.27 -4.47
CA LYS A 19 -19.53 3.01 -3.62
C LYS A 19 -20.18 3.97 -2.62
N THR A 20 -21.51 4.14 -2.63
CA THR A 20 -22.13 5.11 -1.71
C THR A 20 -22.08 4.60 -0.26
N LYS A 21 -21.94 5.52 0.70
CA LYS A 21 -21.85 5.23 2.15
C LYS A 21 -22.95 4.28 2.62
N LYS A 22 -24.15 4.40 2.04
CA LYS A 22 -25.33 3.55 2.31
C LYS A 22 -25.10 2.05 2.02
N TYR A 23 -24.36 1.69 0.97
CA TYR A 23 -24.14 0.27 0.58
C TYR A 23 -22.90 -0.35 1.22
N ARG A 24 -21.95 0.45 1.69
CA ARG A 24 -20.73 -0.02 2.38
C ARG A 24 -21.00 -0.44 3.83
N LEU A 25 -21.94 0.23 4.51
CA LEU A 25 -22.19 0.02 5.94
C LEU A 25 -23.26 -1.04 6.25
N ARG A 26 -24.00 -1.53 5.26
CA ARG A 26 -25.04 -2.55 5.48
C ARG A 26 -24.43 -3.95 5.50
N SER A 27 -25.04 -4.87 6.26
CA SER A 27 -24.61 -6.27 6.33
C SER A 27 -24.76 -7.04 5.00
N SER A 28 -25.78 -6.71 4.21
CA SER A 28 -26.06 -7.35 2.92
C SER A 28 -25.06 -6.97 1.82
N PRO A 29 -24.98 -7.72 0.70
CA PRO A 29 -24.00 -7.46 -0.38
C PRO A 29 -24.05 -6.01 -0.87
N PRO A 30 -22.95 -5.39 -1.31
CA PRO A 30 -22.92 -3.98 -1.74
C PRO A 30 -23.50 -3.77 -3.16
N TYR A 31 -24.51 -4.54 -3.55
CA TYR A 31 -25.18 -4.54 -4.86
C TYR A 31 -26.70 -4.45 -4.68
N SER A 32 -27.43 -3.87 -5.65
CA SER A 32 -28.90 -3.91 -5.59
C SER A 32 -29.42 -5.33 -5.83
N ALA A 33 -30.36 -5.80 -4.99
CA ALA A 33 -30.99 -7.10 -5.18
C ALA A 33 -31.84 -7.15 -6.47
N THR A 34 -32.46 -6.01 -6.84
CA THR A 34 -33.22 -5.82 -8.09
C THR A 34 -32.37 -6.02 -9.33
N ASP A 35 -31.08 -5.67 -9.27
CA ASP A 35 -30.17 -5.87 -10.39
C ASP A 35 -29.73 -7.34 -10.50
N CYS A 36 -29.76 -8.10 -9.38
CA CYS A 36 -29.31 -9.48 -9.32
C CYS A 36 -30.40 -10.45 -8.85
N PRO A 37 -31.50 -10.59 -9.61
CA PRO A 37 -32.64 -11.41 -9.23
C PRO A 37 -32.25 -12.89 -9.11
N GLY A 38 -32.64 -13.54 -8.01
CA GLY A 38 -32.41 -14.98 -7.80
C GLY A 38 -30.97 -15.40 -7.51
N LYS A 39 -30.04 -14.44 -7.37
CA LYS A 39 -28.63 -14.74 -7.05
C LYS A 39 -28.41 -14.94 -5.56
N THR A 40 -27.35 -15.68 -5.23
CA THR A 40 -26.82 -15.84 -3.87
C THR A 40 -25.44 -15.21 -3.79
N MET A 41 -25.20 -14.36 -2.80
CA MET A 41 -23.96 -13.59 -2.63
C MET A 41 -23.57 -13.45 -1.15
N LYS A 42 -22.27 -13.25 -0.90
CA LYS A 42 -21.74 -12.96 0.44
C LYS A 42 -21.95 -11.48 0.78
N GLY A 43 -22.47 -11.19 1.96
CA GLY A 43 -22.64 -9.85 2.51
C GLY A 43 -21.34 -9.26 3.02
N ASN A 44 -21.35 -7.96 3.34
CA ASN A 44 -20.22 -7.29 3.99
C ASN A 44 -19.96 -7.83 5.41
N ASP A 45 -20.97 -8.43 6.03
CA ASP A 45 -20.86 -9.13 7.32
C ASP A 45 -20.36 -10.58 7.18
N GLY A 46 -20.02 -11.01 5.97
CA GLY A 46 -19.59 -12.37 5.65
C GLY A 46 -20.72 -13.41 5.59
N GLY A 47 -21.97 -13.04 5.88
CA GLY A 47 -23.13 -13.92 5.78
C GLY A 47 -23.55 -14.20 4.33
N THR A 48 -24.25 -15.29 4.09
CA THR A 48 -24.81 -15.62 2.76
C THR A 48 -26.20 -15.02 2.61
N TYR A 49 -26.46 -14.34 1.49
CA TYR A 49 -27.73 -13.69 1.16
C TYR A 49 -28.25 -14.16 -0.19
N ALA A 50 -29.56 -14.37 -0.29
CA ALA A 50 -30.25 -14.65 -1.55
C ALA A 50 -31.16 -13.47 -1.94
N SER A 51 -31.14 -13.09 -3.21
CA SER A 51 -32.03 -12.07 -3.78
C SER A 51 -33.38 -12.69 -4.10
N LYS A 52 -34.42 -12.32 -3.35
CA LYS A 52 -35.79 -12.84 -3.51
C LYS A 52 -36.78 -11.71 -3.75
N ALA A 53 -37.70 -11.90 -4.69
CA ALA A 53 -38.81 -10.99 -4.92
C ALA A 53 -39.79 -11.02 -3.75
N ASP A 54 -40.29 -9.86 -3.34
CA ASP A 54 -41.45 -9.77 -2.46
C ASP A 54 -42.77 -9.89 -3.23
N LYS A 55 -43.91 -9.78 -2.53
CA LYS A 55 -45.25 -9.87 -3.11
C LYS A 55 -45.53 -8.85 -4.22
N ASN A 56 -44.74 -7.78 -4.30
CA ASN A 56 -44.86 -6.73 -5.31
C ASN A 56 -43.80 -6.87 -6.43
N GLY A 57 -43.05 -7.98 -6.47
CA GLY A 57 -42.00 -8.20 -7.47
C GLY A 57 -40.69 -7.46 -7.19
N VAL A 58 -40.54 -6.79 -6.03
CA VAL A 58 -39.31 -6.06 -5.69
C VAL A 58 -38.33 -7.01 -5.01
N TYR A 59 -37.15 -7.18 -5.62
CA TYR A 59 -36.11 -8.05 -5.07
C TYR A 59 -35.39 -7.43 -3.88
N LYS A 60 -35.20 -8.22 -2.81
CA LYS A 60 -34.48 -7.86 -1.59
C LYS A 60 -33.47 -8.96 -1.22
N TRP A 61 -32.35 -8.56 -0.61
CA TRP A 61 -31.38 -9.51 -0.06
C TRP A 61 -31.89 -10.08 1.26
N ILE A 62 -32.07 -11.39 1.31
CA ILE A 62 -32.52 -12.13 2.49
C ILE A 62 -31.39 -13.03 2.96
N LYS A 63 -30.97 -12.86 4.23
CA LYS A 63 -29.91 -13.68 4.82
C LYS A 63 -30.37 -15.13 4.89
N THR A 64 -29.62 -16.04 4.26
CA THR A 64 -29.92 -17.47 4.29
C THR A 64 -29.23 -18.07 5.51
N THR A 65 -30.00 -18.44 6.52
CA THR A 65 -29.50 -19.35 7.55
C THR A 65 -29.28 -20.70 6.86
N ALA A 66 -28.06 -21.23 6.95
CA ALA A 66 -27.81 -22.59 6.49
C ALA A 66 -28.78 -23.49 7.26
N LYS A 67 -29.73 -24.12 6.56
CA LYS A 67 -30.51 -25.21 7.15
C LYS A 67 -29.49 -26.30 7.45
N THR A 68 -29.08 -26.41 8.70
CA THR A 68 -28.29 -27.53 9.20
C THR A 68 -29.06 -28.79 8.80
N ALA A 69 -28.51 -29.58 7.88
CA ALA A 69 -29.10 -30.84 7.51
C ALA A 69 -29.21 -31.67 8.80
N LYS A 70 -30.44 -31.95 9.25
CA LYS A 70 -30.70 -32.84 10.37
C LYS A 70 -30.34 -34.26 9.92
N THR A 71 -29.09 -34.66 10.13
CA THR A 71 -28.71 -36.06 10.14
C THR A 71 -29.35 -36.68 11.38
N ALA A 72 -30.30 -37.60 11.18
CA ALA A 72 -30.90 -38.35 12.27
C ALA A 72 -29.82 -39.22 12.94
N LYS A 73 -29.45 -38.88 14.18
CA LYS A 73 -28.73 -39.78 15.07
C LYS A 73 -29.32 -39.70 16.48
N THR A 74 -29.44 -40.90 17.01
CA THR A 74 -30.14 -41.39 18.19
C THR A 74 -29.84 -40.61 19.46
N ALA A 75 -30.88 -40.48 20.29
CA ALA A 75 -30.88 -39.81 21.57
C ALA A 75 -29.88 -40.39 22.58
N LYS A 76 -29.15 -39.51 23.27
CA LYS A 76 -28.75 -39.70 24.66
C LYS A 76 -28.78 -38.37 25.41
N THR A 77 -29.56 -38.38 26.47
CA THR A 77 -29.94 -37.28 27.35
C THR A 77 -28.75 -36.82 28.20
N ALA A 78 -28.49 -35.52 28.26
CA ALA A 78 -27.78 -34.89 29.39
C ALA A 78 -28.22 -33.44 29.55
N LYS A 79 -28.84 -33.16 30.70
CA LYS A 79 -29.11 -31.83 31.27
C LYS A 79 -27.78 -31.11 31.48
N THR A 80 -27.65 -29.80 31.19
CA THR A 80 -27.03 -28.83 32.12
C THR A 80 -27.33 -27.37 31.74
N ALA A 81 -27.66 -26.61 32.78
CA ALA A 81 -27.63 -25.18 33.06
C ALA A 81 -27.51 -24.10 31.96
N LYS A 82 -28.41 -23.14 32.13
CA LYS A 82 -28.49 -21.79 31.58
C LYS A 82 -27.46 -20.90 32.31
N MET A 83 -26.45 -20.39 31.62
CA MET A 83 -25.61 -19.28 32.11
C MET A 83 -25.62 -18.14 31.10
N THR A 84 -26.33 -17.09 31.48
CA THR A 84 -26.26 -15.75 30.92
C THR A 84 -25.03 -15.05 31.48
N THR A 85 -24.12 -14.61 30.60
CA THR A 85 -23.15 -13.57 30.92
C THR A 85 -23.04 -12.64 29.73
N LYS A 86 -23.69 -11.48 29.85
CA LYS A 86 -23.35 -10.29 29.08
C LYS A 86 -22.09 -9.72 29.70
N THR A 87 -20.98 -9.76 28.98
CA THR A 87 -19.80 -8.99 29.33
C THR A 87 -19.72 -7.85 28.32
N GLU A 88 -20.24 -6.69 28.70
CA GLU A 88 -19.89 -5.43 28.05
C GLU A 88 -18.43 -5.14 28.42
N THR A 89 -17.54 -5.48 27.50
CA THR A 89 -16.14 -5.05 27.60
C THR A 89 -16.09 -3.58 27.23
N THR A 90 -16.09 -2.73 28.25
CA THR A 90 -15.73 -1.32 28.11
C THR A 90 -14.28 -1.27 27.63
N VAL A 91 -14.08 -1.14 26.32
CA VAL A 91 -12.77 -0.88 25.73
C VAL A 91 -12.34 0.49 26.23
N LYS A 92 -11.49 0.49 27.29
CA LYS A 92 -10.76 1.68 27.69
C LYS A 92 -10.01 2.15 26.45
N LYS A 93 -10.35 3.34 25.98
CA LYS A 93 -9.66 4.06 24.92
C LYS A 93 -8.20 4.18 25.35
N ILE A 94 -7.36 3.28 24.86
CA ILE A 94 -5.91 3.33 25.06
C ILE A 94 -5.50 4.71 24.52
N SER A 95 -4.85 5.51 25.38
CA SER A 95 -4.41 6.86 25.01
C SER A 95 -3.67 6.78 23.69
N SER A 96 -4.17 7.49 22.69
CA SER A 96 -3.68 7.56 21.32
C SER A 96 -2.16 7.51 21.31
N CYS A 97 -1.63 6.47 20.70
CA CYS A 97 -0.20 6.31 20.46
C CYS A 97 0.18 7.24 19.31
N SER A 98 0.08 8.54 19.60
CA SER A 98 0.73 9.58 18.83
C SER A 98 2.21 9.33 19.07
N THR A 99 2.90 8.69 18.11
CA THR A 99 4.30 9.08 17.84
C THR A 99 4.32 10.61 18.01
N ASP A 100 5.19 11.23 18.84
CA ASP A 100 5.16 12.67 19.25
C ASP A 100 5.02 13.71 18.10
N LEU A 101 3.91 13.64 17.38
CA LEU A 101 3.61 14.19 16.07
C LEU A 101 2.13 14.49 16.13
N LYS A 102 1.75 15.42 17.02
CA LYS A 102 0.51 16.18 16.85
C LYS A 102 0.64 16.94 15.52
N ARG A 103 0.25 16.29 14.43
CA ARG A 103 0.25 16.84 13.07
C ARG A 103 -0.85 17.90 13.02
N THR A 104 -0.46 19.16 13.00
CA THR A 104 -1.42 20.26 12.82
C THR A 104 -2.10 20.12 11.45
N SER A 105 -3.41 20.33 11.45
CA SER A 105 -4.36 20.10 10.37
C SER A 105 -4.05 20.80 9.02
N PRO A 106 -4.67 20.37 7.91
CA PRO A 106 -4.57 21.03 6.60
C PRO A 106 -5.19 22.44 6.62
N PRO A 107 -4.83 23.36 5.68
CA PRO A 107 -4.15 23.12 4.41
C PRO A 107 -2.74 23.69 4.37
N PHE A 108 -1.98 23.32 3.34
CA PHE A 108 -0.62 23.80 3.00
C PHE A 108 0.54 23.00 3.58
N TYR A 109 0.93 22.01 2.76
CA TYR A 109 2.20 21.25 2.70
C TYR A 109 3.49 22.10 2.74
N LYS A 110 3.42 23.42 2.91
CA LYS A 110 4.58 24.32 2.89
C LYS A 110 5.20 24.56 4.27
N TYR A 111 4.50 24.25 5.36
CA TYR A 111 4.95 24.59 6.73
C TYR A 111 4.90 23.46 7.77
N ALA A 112 4.38 22.27 7.43
CA ALA A 112 4.21 21.15 8.37
C ALA A 112 5.42 20.20 8.48
N TYR A 113 6.45 20.36 7.65
CA TYR A 113 7.65 19.50 7.66
C TYR A 113 8.69 19.91 8.72
N LYS A 114 8.24 20.35 9.90
CA LYS A 114 9.15 20.56 11.04
C LYS A 114 9.54 19.21 11.65
N LYS A 115 10.69 18.71 11.19
CA LYS A 115 11.69 17.91 11.92
C LYS A 115 11.42 16.43 12.28
N SER A 116 10.20 15.88 12.25
CA SER A 116 9.96 14.56 12.88
C SER A 116 9.30 13.44 12.07
N ILE A 117 8.92 13.62 10.81
CA ILE A 117 8.30 12.50 10.04
C ILE A 117 9.32 11.52 9.41
N PHE A 118 10.60 11.84 9.44
CA PHE A 118 11.64 10.95 8.91
C PHE A 118 12.79 10.73 9.90
N ALA A 119 12.59 11.09 11.18
CA ALA A 119 13.56 10.68 12.19
C ALA A 119 13.61 9.14 12.24
N PRO A 120 14.77 8.53 12.52
CA PRO A 120 14.85 7.09 12.72
C PRO A 120 13.80 6.64 13.71
N VAL A 121 12.93 5.70 13.28
CA VAL A 121 11.88 5.17 14.12
C VAL A 121 12.52 4.40 15.27
N ASN A 122 12.24 4.81 16.51
CA ASN A 122 12.61 4.00 17.66
C ASN A 122 11.73 2.74 17.66
N VAL A 123 12.30 1.61 17.23
CA VAL A 123 11.59 0.34 17.10
C VAL A 123 10.84 -0.05 18.38
N SER A 124 11.48 0.07 19.54
CA SER A 124 10.85 -0.34 20.80
C SER A 124 9.67 0.55 21.19
N SER A 125 9.74 1.85 20.90
CA SER A 125 8.61 2.77 21.12
C SER A 125 7.49 2.52 20.11
N PHE A 126 7.84 2.29 18.84
CA PHE A 126 6.86 2.06 17.78
C PHE A 126 6.06 0.77 18.00
N LEU A 127 6.72 -0.33 18.38
CA LEU A 127 6.03 -1.60 18.63
C LEU A 127 4.97 -1.53 19.74
N LYS A 128 5.16 -0.65 20.75
CA LYS A 128 4.16 -0.44 21.82
C LYS A 128 2.87 0.19 21.32
N CYS A 129 2.91 0.82 20.15
CA CYS A 129 1.77 1.50 19.53
C CYS A 129 0.96 0.59 18.60
N ILE A 130 1.47 -0.60 18.29
CA ILE A 130 0.80 -1.53 17.39
C ILE A 130 -0.22 -2.33 18.20
N PRO A 131 -1.48 -2.45 17.73
CA PRO A 131 -2.46 -3.30 18.38
C PRO A 131 -1.92 -4.74 18.53
N PRO A 132 -2.12 -5.39 19.70
CA PRO A 132 -1.71 -6.77 19.91
C PRO A 132 -2.23 -7.69 18.80
N GLY A 133 -1.37 -8.57 18.29
CA GLY A 133 -1.70 -9.56 17.26
C GLY A 133 -1.50 -9.12 15.80
N ILE A 134 -1.11 -7.86 15.54
CA ILE A 134 -0.73 -7.42 14.18
C ILE A 134 0.72 -7.82 13.85
N VAL A 135 1.60 -7.76 14.84
CA VAL A 135 3.02 -8.14 14.74
C VAL A 135 3.31 -9.23 15.76
N ASP A 136 4.16 -10.19 15.40
CA ASP A 136 4.66 -11.19 16.35
C ASP A 136 5.60 -10.52 17.36
N GLU A 137 5.15 -10.36 18.60
CA GLU A 137 5.91 -9.73 19.69
C GLU A 137 7.21 -10.47 20.03
N LYS A 138 7.36 -11.74 19.62
CA LYS A 138 8.54 -12.55 19.92
C LYS A 138 9.75 -12.15 19.09
N VAL A 139 9.53 -11.57 17.90
CA VAL A 139 10.61 -11.22 16.98
C VAL A 139 10.55 -9.72 16.69
N LYS A 140 11.55 -8.99 17.18
CA LYS A 140 11.64 -7.54 16.94
C LYS A 140 12.32 -7.27 15.60
N PRO A 141 11.76 -6.40 14.74
CA PRO A 141 12.46 -5.97 13.55
C PRO A 141 13.73 -5.20 13.92
N LYS A 142 14.75 -5.33 13.08
CA LYS A 142 15.99 -4.56 13.20
C LYS A 142 15.77 -3.10 12.81
N HIS A 143 14.99 -2.88 11.75
CA HIS A 143 14.63 -1.56 11.25
C HIS A 143 13.15 -1.49 10.89
N ILE A 144 12.58 -0.29 10.99
CA ILE A 144 11.23 0.02 10.55
C ILE A 144 11.33 1.21 9.60
N TYR A 145 10.75 1.08 8.40
CA TYR A 145 10.75 2.12 7.38
C TYR A 145 9.32 2.56 7.08
N GLU A 146 9.06 3.85 7.21
CA GLU A 146 7.81 4.49 6.79
C GLU A 146 7.91 4.88 5.33
N ILE A 147 7.17 4.19 4.47
CA ILE A 147 7.19 4.42 3.02
C ILE A 147 6.33 5.63 2.72
N VAL A 148 6.88 6.61 2.01
CA VAL A 148 6.22 7.88 1.70
C VAL A 148 5.84 7.94 0.24
N ASP A 149 4.69 8.56 -0.05
CA ASP A 149 4.22 8.81 -1.41
C ASP A 149 3.32 10.05 -1.43
N ASN A 150 3.92 11.19 -1.83
CA ASN A 150 3.29 12.49 -2.03
C ASN A 150 2.58 13.05 -0.77
N GLY A 151 3.25 12.91 0.38
CA GLY A 151 2.75 13.31 1.69
C GLY A 151 2.25 12.15 2.55
N PRO A 152 1.40 11.26 2.02
CA PRO A 152 0.99 10.08 2.76
C PRO A 152 2.08 9.04 3.03
N ILE A 153 1.82 8.21 4.04
CA ILE A 153 2.66 7.05 4.38
C ILE A 153 1.87 5.76 4.09
N PRO A 154 1.79 5.28 2.83
CA PRO A 154 0.95 4.14 2.49
C PRO A 154 1.37 2.80 3.10
N PHE A 155 2.66 2.62 3.41
CA PHE A 155 3.18 1.33 3.88
C PHE A 155 4.15 1.51 5.06
N VAL A 156 4.28 0.45 5.87
CA VAL A 156 5.42 0.28 6.78
C VAL A 156 6.14 -1.01 6.44
N VAL A 157 7.46 -0.95 6.37
CA VAL A 157 8.32 -2.11 6.14
C VAL A 157 9.05 -2.45 7.43
N PHE A 158 8.89 -3.69 7.88
CA PHE A 158 9.57 -4.26 9.03
C PHE A 158 10.70 -5.12 8.51
N ASP A 159 11.93 -4.71 8.74
CA ASP A 159 13.13 -5.42 8.29
C ASP A 159 13.75 -6.22 9.42
N TYR A 160 13.76 -7.54 9.26
CA TYR A 160 14.29 -8.50 10.23
C TYR A 160 15.72 -8.96 9.88
N GLY A 161 16.34 -8.39 8.84
CA GLY A 161 17.69 -8.72 8.39
C GLY A 161 17.79 -9.90 7.41
N SER A 162 16.82 -10.82 7.44
CA SER A 162 16.73 -11.97 6.51
C SER A 162 15.48 -11.95 5.62
N HIS A 163 14.49 -11.17 6.04
CA HIS A 163 13.22 -11.00 5.35
C HIS A 163 12.59 -9.67 5.80
N VAL A 164 11.58 -9.24 5.06
CA VAL A 164 10.72 -8.14 5.44
C VAL A 164 9.27 -8.57 5.54
N ASP A 165 8.54 -7.92 6.43
CA ASP A 165 7.08 -7.86 6.41
C ASP A 165 6.65 -6.45 6.00
N VAL A 166 5.63 -6.35 5.14
CA VAL A 166 5.06 -5.07 4.70
C VAL A 166 3.61 -4.98 5.11
N TYR A 167 3.30 -3.89 5.78
CA TYR A 167 1.97 -3.58 6.29
C TYR A 167 1.39 -2.41 5.52
N ASN A 168 0.10 -2.51 5.21
CA ASN A 168 -0.63 -1.37 4.66
C ASN A 168 -0.94 -0.38 5.79
N GLN A 169 -0.96 0.91 5.47
CA GLN A 169 -1.42 1.95 6.40
C GLN A 169 -2.63 2.69 5.85
N HIS A 170 -3.52 3.08 6.75
CA HIS A 170 -4.65 3.93 6.44
C HIS A 170 -4.55 5.22 7.23
N TYR A 171 -4.73 6.36 6.56
CA TYR A 171 -4.84 7.64 7.24
C TYR A 171 -6.29 7.89 7.66
N ASP A 172 -6.53 7.94 8.97
CA ASP A 172 -7.80 8.35 9.52
C ASP A 172 -7.83 9.87 9.67
N LYS A 173 -8.76 10.51 8.96
CA LYS A 173 -8.95 11.97 8.97
C LYS A 173 -9.59 12.49 10.24
N GLU A 174 -10.38 11.66 10.93
CA GLU A 174 -11.09 12.06 12.16
C GLU A 174 -10.12 12.14 13.34
N THR A 175 -9.21 11.18 13.43
CA THR A 175 -8.16 11.14 14.45
C THR A 175 -6.89 11.86 14.03
N ASN A 176 -6.70 12.10 12.72
CA ASN A 176 -5.48 12.66 12.13
C ASN A 176 -4.25 11.77 12.43
N GLU A 177 -4.48 10.44 12.42
CA GLU A 177 -3.49 9.41 12.72
C GLU A 177 -3.39 8.39 11.57
N TYR A 178 -2.25 7.70 11.52
CA TYR A 178 -2.09 6.55 10.63
C TYR A 178 -2.35 5.27 11.41
N GLU A 179 -3.21 4.42 10.86
CA GLU A 179 -3.54 3.11 11.40
C GLU A 179 -2.91 2.03 10.54
N MET A 180 -2.03 1.24 11.16
CA MET A 180 -1.50 0.03 10.54
C MET A 180 -2.62 -0.99 10.35
N GLN A 181 -2.76 -1.45 9.11
CA GLN A 181 -3.71 -2.48 8.72
C GLN A 181 -3.00 -3.85 8.67
N GLY A 182 -3.65 -4.85 8.09
CA GLY A 182 -3.07 -6.19 7.96
C GLY A 182 -1.77 -6.22 7.14
N LYS A 183 -0.96 -7.25 7.41
CA LYS A 183 0.20 -7.59 6.59
C LYS A 183 -0.24 -7.89 5.15
N ILE A 184 0.41 -7.26 4.17
CA ILE A 184 0.11 -7.39 2.74
C ILE A 184 1.20 -8.09 1.95
N MET A 185 2.42 -8.19 2.50
CA MET A 185 3.52 -8.94 1.90
C MET A 185 4.46 -9.45 2.99
N ASP A 186 4.97 -10.66 2.81
CA ASP A 186 6.20 -11.15 3.42
C ASP A 186 7.19 -11.50 2.29
N SER A 187 8.47 -11.22 2.48
CA SER A 187 9.47 -11.51 1.45
C SER A 187 10.86 -11.68 2.01
N LYS A 188 11.52 -12.79 1.64
CA LYS A 188 12.97 -12.95 1.82
C LYS A 188 13.71 -12.09 0.78
N TYR A 189 14.89 -11.60 1.15
CA TYR A 189 15.73 -10.84 0.24
C TYR A 189 17.19 -11.30 0.36
N ILE A 190 17.94 -11.11 -0.73
CA ILE A 190 19.39 -11.25 -0.80
C ILE A 190 20.04 -9.95 -0.32
N LYS A 191 19.54 -8.82 -0.81
CA LYS A 191 20.01 -7.48 -0.47
C LYS A 191 18.83 -6.52 -0.33
N ILE A 192 18.89 -5.63 0.64
CA ILE A 192 17.95 -4.53 0.83
C ILE A 192 18.64 -3.21 0.48
N PHE A 193 17.96 -2.39 -0.30
CA PHE A 193 18.35 -1.04 -0.63
C PHE A 193 17.34 -0.08 -0.01
N VAL A 194 17.85 0.81 0.84
CA VAL A 194 17.02 1.76 1.60
C VAL A 194 17.16 3.13 0.93
N GLY A 195 16.05 3.68 0.44
CA GLY A 195 16.03 4.95 -0.29
C GLY A 195 16.40 6.14 0.59
N ASP A 196 17.20 7.06 0.06
CA ASP A 196 17.65 8.29 0.74
C ASP A 196 18.17 9.30 -0.31
N ASN A 197 18.39 10.55 0.10
CA ASN A 197 19.09 11.57 -0.70
C ASN A 197 20.62 11.44 -0.52
N GLU A 198 21.19 10.30 -0.88
CA GLU A 198 22.62 10.00 -0.64
C GLU A 198 23.59 10.98 -1.33
N LEU A 199 23.17 11.58 -2.45
CA LEU A 199 23.92 12.63 -3.18
C LEU A 199 23.85 14.00 -2.49
N ASN A 200 22.94 14.17 -1.53
CA ASN A 200 22.66 15.45 -0.88
C ASN A 200 22.39 16.57 -1.89
N ALA A 201 21.65 16.26 -2.95
CA ALA A 201 21.33 17.21 -4.00
C ALA A 201 20.47 18.36 -3.42
N PRO A 202 20.83 19.63 -3.69
CA PRO A 202 20.24 20.80 -3.03
C PRO A 202 18.80 21.10 -3.47
N ASP A 203 18.38 20.55 -4.61
CA ASP A 203 17.04 20.77 -5.19
C ASP A 203 15.91 20.05 -4.44
N TYR A 204 16.27 19.26 -3.42
CA TYR A 204 15.35 18.42 -2.66
C TYR A 204 15.14 18.95 -1.24
N ASP A 205 13.90 18.84 -0.77
CA ASP A 205 13.47 19.34 0.55
C ASP A 205 14.20 18.64 1.70
N LEU A 206 14.50 17.34 1.53
CA LEU A 206 15.15 16.53 2.55
C LEU A 206 16.63 16.35 2.25
N LYS A 207 17.45 16.79 3.20
CA LYS A 207 18.88 16.48 3.22
C LYS A 207 19.11 14.99 3.40
N LYS A 208 20.31 14.55 3.02
CA LYS A 208 20.81 13.19 3.25
C LYS A 208 20.54 12.72 4.68
N GLY A 209 20.05 11.49 4.82
CA GLY A 209 19.81 10.84 6.10
C GLY A 209 18.50 11.26 6.78
N ILE A 210 17.92 12.41 6.40
CA ILE A 210 16.62 12.83 6.92
C ILE A 210 15.56 11.90 6.34
N GLY A 211 15.40 11.82 5.01
CA GLY A 211 14.35 11.02 4.37
C GLY A 211 14.62 9.52 4.25
N ARG A 212 15.54 8.96 5.04
CA ARG A 212 16.02 7.59 4.85
C ARG A 212 14.91 6.57 5.09
N GLY A 213 14.71 5.66 4.12
CA GLY A 213 13.68 4.62 4.15
C GLY A 213 12.33 5.06 3.60
N ASN A 214 12.25 6.23 2.95
CA ASN A 214 11.03 6.69 2.28
C ASN A 214 10.52 5.76 1.18
N THR A 215 11.40 4.94 0.59
CA THR A 215 11.12 3.85 -0.32
C THR A 215 12.14 2.74 -0.09
N VAL A 216 11.79 1.51 -0.47
CA VAL A 216 12.66 0.35 -0.31
C VAL A 216 12.68 -0.44 -1.61
N LEU A 217 13.87 -0.93 -1.98
CA LEU A 217 14.07 -1.87 -3.08
C LEU A 217 14.73 -3.13 -2.53
N LEU A 218 14.11 -4.29 -2.81
CA LEU A 218 14.60 -5.59 -2.38
C LEU A 218 15.16 -6.34 -3.59
N GLN A 219 16.35 -6.92 -3.47
CA GLN A 219 16.82 -7.94 -4.40
C GLN A 219 16.30 -9.30 -3.93
N THR A 220 15.31 -9.86 -4.63
CA THR A 220 14.66 -11.13 -4.27
C THR A 220 15.21 -12.32 -5.06
N GLY A 221 15.98 -12.06 -6.11
CA GLY A 221 16.69 -13.06 -6.92
C GLY A 221 17.90 -12.46 -7.62
N LYS A 222 18.56 -13.21 -8.51
CA LYS A 222 19.77 -12.74 -9.20
C LYS A 222 19.52 -11.45 -9.99
N ASP A 223 18.45 -11.43 -10.77
CA ASP A 223 18.00 -10.31 -11.61
C ASP A 223 16.60 -9.81 -11.21
N GLU A 224 16.07 -10.28 -10.08
CA GLU A 224 14.70 -10.01 -9.64
C GLU A 224 14.68 -9.06 -8.45
N TYR A 225 13.85 -8.03 -8.57
CA TYR A 225 13.73 -6.98 -7.57
C TYR A 225 12.27 -6.69 -7.23
N THR A 226 12.02 -6.31 -5.98
CA THR A 226 10.71 -5.83 -5.50
C THR A 226 10.85 -4.40 -4.99
N TYR A 227 10.18 -3.46 -5.64
CA TYR A 227 10.11 -2.06 -5.25
C TYR A 227 8.87 -1.82 -4.37
N ILE A 228 9.07 -1.09 -3.28
CA ILE A 228 8.07 -0.68 -2.29
C ILE A 228 8.11 0.86 -2.17
N GLY A 229 7.08 1.52 -2.71
CA GLY A 229 6.98 2.98 -2.75
C GLY A 229 5.53 3.46 -2.97
N ASP A 230 5.24 4.05 -4.13
CA ASP A 230 3.87 4.43 -4.58
C ASP A 230 2.93 3.21 -4.80
N GLY A 231 3.51 2.02 -4.78
CA GLY A 231 2.87 0.72 -4.76
C GLY A 231 3.92 -0.36 -4.48
N ILE A 232 3.51 -1.62 -4.60
CA ILE A 232 4.43 -2.75 -4.50
C ILE A 232 4.44 -3.48 -5.84
N ARG A 233 5.61 -3.54 -6.48
CA ARG A 233 5.78 -4.20 -7.77
C ARG A 233 7.12 -4.93 -7.82
N SER A 234 7.12 -6.07 -8.51
CA SER A 234 8.36 -6.76 -8.85
C SER A 234 8.72 -6.60 -10.31
N PHE A 235 10.01 -6.67 -10.62
CA PHE A 235 10.53 -6.60 -11.98
C PHE A 235 11.82 -7.40 -12.12
N LYS A 236 12.20 -7.67 -13.38
CA LYS A 236 13.53 -8.17 -13.73
C LYS A 236 14.34 -7.06 -14.37
N THR A 237 15.61 -6.97 -14.04
CA THR A 237 16.54 -6.05 -14.69
C THR A 237 16.78 -6.45 -16.14
N LYS A 238 17.13 -5.46 -16.98
CA LYS A 238 17.42 -5.70 -18.39
C LYS A 238 18.73 -6.47 -18.51
N ASP A 239 18.74 -7.54 -19.29
CA ASP A 239 19.93 -8.36 -19.57
C ASP A 239 20.66 -8.86 -18.31
N GLY A 240 19.91 -9.09 -17.22
CA GLY A 240 20.45 -9.55 -15.95
C GLY A 240 21.38 -8.55 -15.27
N ASP A 241 21.23 -7.25 -15.57
CA ASP A 241 22.01 -6.18 -14.97
C ASP A 241 21.84 -6.16 -13.44
N VAL A 242 22.92 -5.79 -12.73
CA VAL A 242 23.00 -5.89 -11.27
C VAL A 242 22.94 -4.49 -10.68
N ILE A 243 21.94 -4.24 -9.83
CA ILE A 243 21.80 -2.96 -9.12
C ILE A 243 22.85 -2.84 -8.02
N GLU A 244 23.61 -1.74 -8.05
CA GLU A 244 24.69 -1.47 -7.10
C GLU A 244 24.28 -0.41 -6.08
N LYS A 245 23.58 0.64 -6.53
CA LYS A 245 23.15 1.77 -5.72
C LYS A 245 21.67 2.06 -5.92
N TYR A 246 21.08 2.68 -4.91
CA TYR A 246 19.68 3.08 -4.91
C TYR A 246 19.54 4.41 -4.21
N TYR A 247 18.77 5.29 -4.83
CA TYR A 247 18.55 6.65 -4.39
C TYR A 247 17.05 6.90 -4.37
N SER A 248 16.63 7.74 -3.44
CA SER A 248 15.24 8.19 -3.35
C SER A 248 15.24 9.55 -2.65
N PRO A 249 15.76 10.60 -3.29
CA PRO A 249 15.61 11.95 -2.77
C PRO A 249 14.13 12.33 -2.70
N VAL A 250 13.78 13.24 -1.80
CA VAL A 250 12.40 13.69 -1.59
C VAL A 250 12.29 15.15 -1.95
N GLY A 251 11.49 15.44 -2.97
CA GLY A 251 11.20 16.81 -3.39
C GLY A 251 9.97 17.39 -2.72
N ASN A 252 9.52 18.50 -3.29
CA ASN A 252 8.33 19.23 -2.88
C ASN A 252 7.15 18.30 -2.60
N ASN A 253 6.40 18.60 -1.53
CA ASN A 253 5.23 17.84 -1.05
C ASN A 253 5.53 16.41 -0.61
N ALA A 254 6.77 16.14 -0.20
CA ALA A 254 7.22 14.81 0.18
C ALA A 254 6.99 13.75 -0.91
N VAL A 255 7.31 14.10 -2.16
CA VAL A 255 7.31 13.17 -3.30
C VAL A 255 8.71 12.55 -3.40
N PRO A 256 8.85 11.22 -3.21
CA PRO A 256 10.13 10.57 -3.47
C PRO A 256 10.39 10.43 -4.97
N TYR A 257 11.65 10.53 -5.37
CA TYR A 257 12.13 10.31 -6.74
C TYR A 257 13.08 9.11 -6.80
N PRO A 258 12.56 7.88 -6.64
CA PRO A 258 13.39 6.69 -6.50
C PRO A 258 13.96 6.20 -7.82
N TYR A 259 15.26 5.92 -7.83
CA TYR A 259 15.96 5.29 -8.94
C TYR A 259 17.04 4.34 -8.45
N ALA A 260 17.31 3.32 -9.25
CA ALA A 260 18.39 2.38 -9.02
C ALA A 260 19.47 2.54 -10.09
N VAL A 261 20.74 2.44 -9.69
CA VAL A 261 21.88 2.46 -10.60
C VAL A 261 22.46 1.05 -10.63
N GLY A 262 22.33 0.40 -11.77
CA GLY A 262 22.99 -0.86 -12.09
C GLY A 262 24.34 -0.65 -12.75
N GLN A 263 24.95 -1.75 -13.19
CA GLN A 263 26.24 -1.73 -13.88
C GLN A 263 26.12 -1.19 -15.30
N LYS A 264 24.95 -1.40 -15.93
CA LYS A 264 24.69 -1.02 -17.33
C LYS A 264 23.58 0.01 -17.46
N TYR A 265 22.59 -0.04 -16.57
CA TYR A 265 21.39 0.78 -16.70
C TYR A 265 21.04 1.51 -15.41
N VAL A 266 20.41 2.67 -15.57
CA VAL A 266 19.68 3.37 -14.51
C VAL A 266 18.20 3.03 -14.65
N TYR A 267 17.54 2.67 -13.54
CA TYR A 267 16.13 2.30 -13.50
C TYR A 267 15.33 3.37 -12.77
N LEU A 268 14.41 4.01 -13.49
CA LEU A 268 13.52 5.07 -13.02
C LEU A 268 12.23 4.43 -12.52
N MET A 269 12.09 4.35 -11.19
CA MET A 269 10.96 3.63 -10.60
C MET A 269 9.63 4.30 -10.88
N LEU A 270 9.54 5.64 -10.93
CA LEU A 270 8.28 6.35 -11.16
C LEU A 270 7.69 6.04 -12.54
N ASP A 271 8.56 5.99 -13.56
CA ASP A 271 8.16 5.81 -14.95
C ASP A 271 8.12 4.32 -15.38
N ASN A 272 8.77 3.44 -14.60
CA ASN A 272 9.09 2.06 -14.96
C ASN A 272 9.94 1.98 -16.24
N GLU A 273 10.91 2.89 -16.32
CA GLU A 273 11.81 3.05 -17.46
C GLU A 273 13.25 2.80 -17.07
N TYR A 274 14.07 2.43 -18.04
CA TYR A 274 15.50 2.28 -17.84
C TYR A 274 16.27 2.90 -19.00
N GLU A 275 17.45 3.43 -18.69
CA GLU A 275 18.32 4.08 -19.67
C GLU A 275 19.78 3.65 -19.43
N PRO A 276 20.64 3.66 -20.46
CA PRO A 276 22.06 3.35 -20.29
C PRO A 276 22.70 4.23 -19.22
N VAL A 277 23.56 3.65 -18.39
CA VAL A 277 24.22 4.40 -17.32
C VAL A 277 25.15 5.49 -17.87
N GLU A 278 25.74 5.28 -19.05
CA GLU A 278 26.57 6.29 -19.74
C GLU A 278 25.80 7.55 -20.17
N ASP A 279 24.47 7.51 -20.22
CA ASP A 279 23.64 8.69 -20.55
C ASP A 279 23.52 9.67 -19.35
N PHE A 280 24.07 9.34 -18.17
CA PHE A 280 23.99 10.16 -16.95
C PHE A 280 25.34 10.50 -16.31
N ASP A 281 25.45 11.71 -15.78
CA ASP A 281 26.48 12.08 -14.80
C ASP A 281 26.01 11.65 -13.40
N LEU A 282 26.52 10.52 -12.90
CA LEU A 282 26.13 9.93 -11.61
C LEU A 282 26.62 10.74 -10.38
N THR A 283 27.35 11.84 -10.58
CA THR A 283 27.65 12.80 -9.50
C THR A 283 26.48 13.75 -9.26
N LYS A 284 25.53 13.79 -10.19
CA LYS A 284 24.30 14.57 -10.12
C LYS A 284 23.09 13.66 -9.99
N ASP A 285 21.98 14.24 -9.57
CA ASP A 285 20.74 13.50 -9.48
C ASP A 285 20.23 13.07 -10.86
N VAL A 286 19.79 11.82 -10.95
CA VAL A 286 19.30 11.22 -12.20
C VAL A 286 17.99 11.87 -12.66
N TYR A 287 17.02 12.08 -11.78
CA TYR A 287 15.72 12.62 -12.20
C TYR A 287 15.82 14.07 -12.62
N THR A 288 16.68 14.86 -11.98
CA THR A 288 16.99 16.23 -12.42
C THR A 288 17.52 16.26 -13.85
N GLN A 289 18.41 15.32 -14.21
CA GLN A 289 18.92 15.18 -15.58
C GLN A 289 17.85 14.66 -16.54
N TYR A 290 17.10 13.63 -16.12
CA TYR A 290 16.08 12.97 -16.92
C TYR A 290 14.95 13.93 -17.32
N TYR A 291 14.35 14.64 -16.35
CA TYR A 291 13.30 15.62 -16.60
C TYR A 291 13.82 17.00 -17.04
N GLY A 292 15.14 17.19 -17.08
CA GLY A 292 15.76 18.42 -17.54
C GLY A 292 15.51 19.64 -16.65
N TRP A 293 15.34 19.45 -15.33
CA TRP A 293 14.99 20.54 -14.41
C TRP A 293 16.05 21.64 -14.29
N ASN A 294 17.31 21.31 -14.55
CA ASN A 294 18.45 22.23 -14.47
C ASN A 294 19.10 22.48 -15.84
N ILE A 295 18.37 22.29 -16.94
CA ILE A 295 18.85 22.56 -18.29
C ILE A 295 18.50 24.01 -18.63
N ASP A 296 19.45 24.74 -19.24
CA ASP A 296 19.18 26.08 -19.76
C ASP A 296 18.02 26.00 -20.77
N LYS A 297 17.13 26.99 -20.74
CA LYS A 297 15.93 27.01 -21.57
C LYS A 297 16.26 26.85 -23.06
N LYS A 298 17.41 27.35 -23.51
CA LYS A 298 17.88 27.23 -24.91
C LYS A 298 18.24 25.79 -25.31
N ASP A 299 18.59 24.94 -24.34
CA ASP A 299 19.03 23.56 -24.55
C ASP A 299 17.89 22.55 -24.30
N THR A 300 16.74 23.04 -23.82
CA THR A 300 15.57 22.22 -23.44
C THR A 300 15.00 21.45 -24.62
N ASP A 301 14.84 22.08 -25.79
CA ASP A 301 14.30 21.43 -26.99
C ASP A 301 15.22 20.30 -27.49
N SER A 302 16.54 20.53 -27.45
CA SER A 302 17.54 19.52 -27.82
C SER A 302 17.53 18.33 -26.85
N HIS A 303 17.37 18.58 -25.55
CA HIS A 303 17.23 17.54 -24.54
C HIS A 303 15.96 16.69 -24.74
N PHE A 304 14.83 17.35 -24.97
CA PHE A 304 13.57 16.65 -25.22
C PHE A 304 13.63 15.84 -26.51
N GLU A 305 14.17 16.38 -27.61
CA GLU A 305 14.29 15.60 -28.85
C GLU A 305 15.23 14.40 -28.71
N LYS A 306 16.29 14.49 -27.89
CA LYS A 306 17.16 13.34 -27.57
C LYS A 306 16.46 12.26 -26.73
N THR A 307 15.53 12.63 -25.86
CA THR A 307 14.88 11.72 -24.89
C THR A 307 13.54 11.16 -25.39
N LYS A 308 12.79 11.92 -26.20
CA LYS A 308 11.44 11.62 -26.70
C LYS A 308 11.29 10.27 -27.40
N ASN A 309 12.37 9.73 -27.98
CA ASN A 309 12.38 8.44 -28.67
C ASN A 309 13.13 7.33 -27.91
N LYS A 310 13.67 7.61 -26.71
CA LYS A 310 14.53 6.67 -25.98
C LYS A 310 13.83 5.88 -24.88
N HIS A 311 12.63 6.29 -24.45
CA HIS A 311 11.88 5.69 -23.34
C HIS A 311 11.73 4.16 -23.47
N LYS A 312 12.62 3.42 -22.79
CA LYS A 312 12.57 1.96 -22.71
C LYS A 312 11.89 1.55 -21.42
N LYS A 313 10.74 0.91 -21.54
CA LYS A 313 10.02 0.37 -20.38
C LYS A 313 10.53 -1.02 -20.02
N TYR A 314 10.69 -1.26 -18.72
CA TYR A 314 10.88 -2.62 -18.21
C TYR A 314 9.55 -3.21 -17.74
N ARG A 315 9.43 -4.53 -17.81
CA ARG A 315 8.19 -5.23 -17.45
C ARG A 315 8.06 -5.30 -15.94
N VAL A 316 6.94 -4.81 -15.43
CA VAL A 316 6.59 -4.86 -14.01
C VAL A 316 5.42 -5.78 -13.74
N LYS A 317 5.49 -6.52 -12.63
CA LYS A 317 4.37 -7.27 -12.05
C LYS A 317 3.90 -6.53 -10.81
N VAL A 318 2.73 -5.93 -10.88
CA VAL A 318 2.11 -5.27 -9.72
C VAL A 318 1.68 -6.33 -8.71
N LEU A 319 2.22 -6.25 -7.49
CA LEU A 319 1.87 -7.12 -6.36
C LEU A 319 0.78 -6.48 -5.52
N PHE A 320 0.90 -5.16 -5.27
CA PHE A 320 -0.08 -4.38 -4.56
C PHE A 320 -0.22 -3.00 -5.19
N LYS A 321 -1.46 -2.61 -5.51
CA LYS A 321 -1.77 -1.27 -6.00
C LYS A 321 -2.36 -0.45 -4.86
N ARG A 322 -1.84 0.76 -4.66
CA ARG A 322 -2.44 1.74 -3.75
C ARG A 322 -3.83 2.13 -4.25
N TYR A 323 -4.81 2.10 -3.35
CA TYR A 323 -6.12 2.70 -3.58
C TYR A 323 -6.16 4.04 -2.84
N TYR A 324 -6.28 5.13 -3.58
CA TYR A 324 -6.50 6.47 -3.03
C TYR A 324 -7.93 6.64 -2.48
#